data_AF-A0A962L975-F1
#
_entry.id   AF-A0A962L975-F1
#
_cell.length_a   1.000
_cell.length_b   1.000
_cell.length_c   1.000
_cell.angle_alpha   90.00
_cell.angle_beta   90.00
_cell.angle_gamma   90.00
#
_symmetry.space_group_name_H-M   'P 1'
#
loop_
_entity.id
_entity.type
_entity.pdbx_description
1 polymer ?
#
loop_
_entity_poly.entity_id
_entity_poly.type
_entity_poly.pdbx_seq_one_letter_code
_entity_poly.pdbx_strand_id
1 'polypeptide(L)'
;MPSIVIGDPSDDFQPPMFIAMDPPLHDIQRKAAQPAVAPSQLSELEDLIRQRVGTILDSLPVGEEFNWVDKVSIELTTQMLATLFDFPFEDRHKLPFWSDVATTSDAVGVAGADMEWRMKHLHECLAAFTQLWQQRAAEPRKFDFISLLAHDPETKDMV
;
A
#
# COMPACT_ATOMS: atom_id res chain seq x y z
N MET A 1 2.95 -22.55 2.17
CA MET A 1 1.82 -21.84 1.54
C MET A 1 2.25 -21.33 0.17
N PRO A 2 1.34 -21.06 -0.79
CA PRO A 2 1.73 -20.42 -2.04
C PRO A 2 2.45 -19.09 -1.77
N SER A 3 3.63 -18.93 -2.38
CA SER A 3 4.41 -17.69 -2.31
C SER A 3 4.19 -16.88 -3.58
N ILE A 4 4.02 -15.57 -3.44
CA ILE A 4 3.95 -14.61 -4.56
C ILE A 4 5.22 -13.77 -4.67
N VAL A 5 6.25 -14.06 -3.86
CA VAL A 5 7.54 -13.37 -3.88
C VAL A 5 8.61 -14.24 -4.55
N ILE A 6 9.64 -13.60 -5.08
CA ILE A 6 10.78 -14.28 -5.71
C ILE A 6 11.70 -14.84 -4.64
N GLY A 7 11.93 -16.15 -4.66
CA GLY A 7 12.72 -16.88 -3.67
C GLY A 7 11.84 -17.66 -2.69
N ASP A 8 12.46 -18.56 -1.94
CA ASP A 8 11.76 -19.34 -0.92
C ASP A 8 11.66 -18.52 0.38
N PRO A 9 10.43 -18.27 0.90
CA PRO A 9 10.29 -17.64 2.19
C PRO A 9 10.89 -18.53 3.27
N SER A 10 11.50 -17.94 4.30
CA SER A 10 11.96 -18.72 5.44
C SER A 10 10.77 -19.42 6.13
N ASP A 11 10.99 -20.63 6.63
CA ASP A 11 9.97 -21.38 7.36
C ASP A 11 9.48 -20.62 8.62
N ASP A 12 10.34 -19.77 9.19
CA ASP A 12 10.05 -18.99 10.38
C ASP A 12 9.20 -17.73 10.13
N PHE A 13 9.01 -17.31 8.87
CA PHE A 13 8.28 -16.07 8.55
C PHE A 13 7.40 -16.22 7.29
N GLN A 14 6.15 -16.64 7.53
CA GLN A 14 5.12 -16.76 6.48
C GLN A 14 3.85 -15.97 6.87
N PRO A 15 3.85 -14.63 6.74
CA PRO A 15 2.66 -13.85 7.05
C PRO A 15 1.51 -14.22 6.07
N PRO A 16 0.25 -14.20 6.54
CA PRO A 16 -0.89 -14.42 5.65
C PRO A 16 -0.97 -13.28 4.62
N MET A 17 -1.09 -13.62 3.34
CA MET A 17 -1.13 -12.65 2.25
C MET A 17 -2.48 -12.70 1.56
N PHE A 18 -3.22 -11.59 1.55
CA PHE A 18 -4.55 -11.49 0.94
C PHE A 18 -4.66 -12.12 -0.46
N ILE A 19 -3.68 -11.86 -1.34
CA ILE A 19 -3.65 -12.36 -2.73
C ILE A 19 -3.46 -13.89 -2.80
N ALA A 20 -2.84 -14.48 -1.78
CA ALA A 20 -2.55 -15.91 -1.70
C ALA A 20 -3.53 -16.67 -0.79
N MET A 21 -4.58 -16.00 -0.28
CA MET A 21 -5.64 -16.64 0.51
C MET A 21 -6.70 -17.28 -0.39
N ASP A 22 -7.21 -18.42 0.04
CA ASP A 22 -8.37 -19.07 -0.57
C ASP A 22 -9.70 -18.56 0.03
N PRO A 23 -10.84 -18.77 -0.65
CA PRO A 23 -12.16 -18.65 -0.04
C PRO A 23 -12.32 -19.56 1.20
N PRO A 24 -13.08 -19.14 2.23
CA PRO A 24 -13.95 -17.96 2.25
C PRO A 24 -13.27 -16.66 2.69
N LEU A 25 -12.07 -16.71 3.30
CA LEU A 25 -11.44 -15.56 3.93
C LEU A 25 -11.12 -14.45 2.91
N HIS A 26 -10.58 -14.84 1.75
CA HIS A 26 -10.32 -13.92 0.65
C HIS A 26 -11.59 -13.18 0.19
N ASP A 27 -12.72 -13.87 0.06
CA ASP A 27 -13.96 -13.28 -0.45
C ASP A 27 -14.56 -12.29 0.54
N ILE A 28 -14.47 -12.59 1.84
CA ILE A 28 -14.90 -11.70 2.92
C ILE A 28 -14.10 -10.39 2.89
N GLN A 29 -12.77 -10.48 2.92
CA GLN A 29 -11.89 -9.30 2.91
C GLN A 29 -12.03 -8.51 1.59
N ARG A 30 -12.12 -9.20 0.44
CA ARG A 30 -12.33 -8.56 -0.86
C ARG A 30 -13.64 -7.78 -0.88
N LYS A 31 -14.72 -8.37 -0.38
CA LYS A 31 -16.05 -7.73 -0.34
C LYS A 31 -16.05 -6.46 0.51
N ALA A 32 -15.36 -6.48 1.65
CA ALA A 32 -15.23 -5.31 2.51
C ALA A 32 -14.46 -4.16 1.83
N ALA A 33 -13.37 -4.48 1.13
CA ALA A 33 -12.51 -3.46 0.49
C ALA A 33 -12.98 -2.99 -0.90
N GLN A 34 -13.73 -3.82 -1.64
CA GLN A 34 -14.16 -3.55 -3.02
C GLN A 34 -14.83 -2.17 -3.23
N PRO A 35 -15.66 -1.64 -2.31
CA PRO A 35 -16.29 -0.34 -2.50
C PRO A 35 -15.31 0.83 -2.72
N ALA A 36 -14.07 0.75 -2.22
CA ALA A 36 -13.07 1.82 -2.40
C ALA A 36 -12.71 2.08 -3.87
N VAL A 37 -12.89 1.07 -4.72
CA VAL A 37 -12.58 1.14 -6.16
C VAL A 37 -13.83 0.93 -7.02
N ALA A 38 -15.01 1.17 -6.46
CA ALA A 38 -16.25 1.16 -7.23
C ALA A 38 -16.25 2.29 -8.29
N PRO A 39 -16.95 2.14 -9.42
CA PRO A 39 -16.93 3.14 -10.50
C PRO A 39 -17.24 4.58 -10.07
N SER A 40 -18.17 4.77 -9.12
CA SER A 40 -18.48 6.08 -8.56
C SER A 40 -17.29 6.67 -7.80
N GLN A 41 -16.60 5.86 -6.99
CA GLN A 41 -15.40 6.30 -6.27
C GLN A 41 -14.26 6.63 -7.23
N LEU A 42 -14.05 5.81 -8.27
CA LEU A 42 -13.05 6.10 -9.29
C LEU A 42 -13.35 7.41 -10.05
N SER A 43 -14.62 7.72 -10.30
CA SER A 43 -15.00 9.00 -10.93
C SER A 43 -14.71 10.22 -10.05
N GLU A 44 -14.87 10.10 -8.73
CA GLU A 44 -14.52 11.16 -7.77
C GLU A 44 -12.99 11.37 -7.69
N LEU A 45 -12.20 10.33 -7.96
CA LEU A 45 -10.74 10.42 -7.99
C LEU A 45 -10.19 11.00 -9.30
N GLU A 46 -10.98 11.07 -10.37
CA GLU A 46 -10.48 11.47 -11.70
C GLU A 46 -9.85 12.86 -11.69
N ASP A 47 -10.56 13.86 -11.14
CA ASP A 47 -10.08 15.24 -11.09
C ASP A 47 -8.80 15.35 -10.25
N LEU A 48 -8.74 14.62 -9.13
CA LEU A 48 -7.56 14.58 -8.27
C LEU A 48 -6.37 13.93 -8.98
N ILE A 49 -6.57 12.80 -9.67
CA ILE A 49 -5.53 12.12 -10.46
C ILE A 49 -5.01 13.07 -11.52
N ARG A 50 -5.91 13.71 -12.28
CA ARG A 50 -5.56 14.62 -13.36
C ARG A 50 -4.76 15.81 -12.86
N GLN A 51 -5.19 16.42 -11.75
CA GLN A 51 -4.46 17.51 -11.11
C GLN A 51 -3.05 17.08 -10.71
N ARG A 52 -2.91 15.91 -10.06
CA ARG A 52 -1.62 15.39 -9.60
C ARG A 52 -0.66 15.08 -10.75
N VAL A 53 -1.17 14.43 -11.79
CA VAL A 53 -0.40 14.18 -13.02
C VAL A 53 0.08 15.50 -13.62
N GLY A 54 -0.81 16.50 -13.73
CA GLY A 54 -0.44 17.84 -14.21
C GLY A 54 0.70 18.44 -13.40
N THR A 55 0.55 18.49 -12.07
CA THR A 55 1.59 19.01 -11.17
C THR A 55 2.92 18.27 -11.31
N ILE A 56 2.91 16.95 -11.43
CA ILE A 56 4.13 16.15 -11.62
C ILE A 56 4.81 16.56 -12.94
N LEU A 57 4.06 16.57 -14.04
CA LEU A 57 4.59 16.88 -15.37
C LEU A 57 5.11 18.33 -15.46
N ASP A 58 4.40 19.29 -14.87
CA ASP A 58 4.78 20.71 -14.84
C ASP A 58 6.06 20.95 -14.01
N SER A 59 6.40 20.04 -13.09
CA SER A 59 7.60 20.12 -12.26
C SER A 59 8.87 19.54 -12.92
N LEU A 60 8.74 18.89 -14.08
CA LEU A 60 9.86 18.21 -14.73
C LEU A 60 10.87 19.21 -15.33
N PRO A 61 12.18 18.91 -15.26
CA PRO A 61 13.19 19.79 -15.82
C PRO A 61 13.09 19.82 -17.36
N VAL A 62 13.25 21.00 -17.94
CA VAL A 62 13.18 21.21 -19.40
C VAL A 62 14.59 21.42 -19.94
N GLY A 63 14.99 20.61 -20.92
CA GLY A 63 16.32 20.68 -21.54
C GLY A 63 17.42 19.96 -20.75
N GLU A 64 17.05 19.24 -19.68
CA GLU A 64 17.97 18.43 -18.88
C GLU A 64 17.48 16.98 -18.82
N GLU A 65 18.43 16.03 -18.70
CA GLU A 65 18.10 14.63 -18.48
C GLU A 65 17.62 14.40 -17.05
N PHE A 66 16.62 13.55 -16.88
CA PHE A 66 16.14 13.13 -15.57
C PHE A 66 15.65 11.68 -15.59
N ASN A 67 15.54 11.09 -14.40
CA ASN A 67 15.00 9.74 -14.24
C ASN A 67 13.47 9.76 -14.21
N TRP A 68 12.84 9.28 -15.29
CA TRP A 68 11.38 9.17 -15.40
C TRP A 68 10.75 8.27 -14.34
N VAL A 69 11.41 7.17 -13.99
CA VAL A 69 10.87 6.21 -13.00
C VAL A 69 10.75 6.88 -11.64
N ASP A 70 11.80 7.59 -11.23
CA ASP A 70 11.84 8.35 -9.97
C ASP A 70 10.82 9.51 -9.98
N LYS A 71 10.91 10.40 -10.97
CA LYS A 71 10.13 11.65 -10.98
C LYS A 71 8.66 11.46 -11.32
N VAL A 72 8.30 10.40 -12.05
CA VAL A 72 6.93 10.23 -12.58
C VAL A 72 6.31 8.92 -12.13
N SER A 73 6.89 7.77 -12.48
CA SER A 73 6.22 6.47 -12.28
C SER A 73 5.99 6.14 -10.80
N ILE A 74 7.04 6.29 -9.98
CA ILE A 74 6.97 6.04 -8.54
C ILE A 74 6.08 7.08 -7.88
N GLU A 75 6.30 8.37 -8.16
CA GLU A 75 5.56 9.46 -7.52
C GLU A 75 4.06 9.37 -7.80
N LEU A 76 3.65 9.19 -9.06
CA LEU A 76 2.24 9.08 -9.43
C LEU A 76 1.57 7.91 -8.72
N THR A 77 2.18 6.73 -8.77
CA THR A 77 1.62 5.51 -8.14
C THR A 77 1.54 5.67 -6.63
N THR A 78 2.58 6.26 -6.01
CA THR A 78 2.65 6.49 -4.57
C THR A 78 1.58 7.45 -4.08
N GLN A 79 1.33 8.54 -4.81
CA GLN A 79 0.23 9.46 -4.49
C GLN A 79 -1.14 8.75 -4.56
N MET A 80 -1.33 7.86 -5.53
CA MET A 80 -2.56 7.07 -5.63
C MET A 80 -2.75 6.11 -4.48
N LEU A 81 -1.71 5.36 -4.11
CA LEU A 81 -1.75 4.48 -2.94
C LEU A 81 -2.05 5.27 -1.66
N ALA A 82 -1.41 6.44 -1.48
CA ALA A 82 -1.67 7.28 -0.32
C ALA A 82 -3.13 7.72 -0.23
N THR A 83 -3.79 8.01 -1.35
CA THR A 83 -5.22 8.32 -1.38
C THR A 83 -6.09 7.10 -1.08
N LEU A 84 -5.81 5.95 -1.70
CA LEU A 84 -6.61 4.75 -1.51
C LEU A 84 -6.54 4.18 -0.08
N PHE A 85 -5.44 4.44 0.64
CA PHE A 85 -5.28 4.07 2.04
C PHE A 85 -5.63 5.21 3.03
N ASP A 86 -6.00 6.40 2.56
CA ASP A 86 -6.08 7.63 3.39
C ASP A 86 -4.83 7.81 4.28
N PHE A 87 -3.66 7.57 3.69
CA PHE A 87 -2.35 7.62 4.32
C PHE A 87 -1.85 9.08 4.37
N PRO A 88 -1.14 9.50 5.44
CA PRO A 88 -0.61 10.86 5.55
C PRO A 88 0.25 11.22 4.32
N PHE A 89 -0.19 12.21 3.56
CA PHE A 89 0.35 12.47 2.22
C PHE A 89 1.84 12.87 2.23
N GLU A 90 2.29 13.56 3.27
CA GLU A 90 3.71 13.93 3.45
C GLU A 90 4.60 12.69 3.66
N ASP A 91 4.04 11.64 4.26
CA ASP A 91 4.74 10.39 4.54
C ASP A 91 4.60 9.36 3.42
N ARG A 92 3.93 9.68 2.31
CA ARG A 92 3.60 8.73 1.22
C ARG A 92 4.80 7.94 0.69
N HIS A 93 5.99 8.54 0.72
CA HIS A 93 7.25 7.92 0.31
C HIS A 93 7.59 6.63 1.10
N LYS A 94 7.01 6.44 2.29
CA LYS A 94 7.14 5.21 3.08
C LYS A 94 6.45 4.01 2.43
N LEU A 95 5.38 4.23 1.64
CA LEU A 95 4.62 3.15 1.00
C LEU A 95 5.44 2.32 0.00
N PRO A 96 6.09 2.91 -1.03
CA PRO A 96 6.94 2.13 -1.94
C PRO A 96 8.15 1.53 -1.20
N PHE A 97 8.73 2.25 -0.23
CA PHE A 97 9.83 1.72 0.57
C PHE A 97 9.43 0.45 1.35
N TRP A 98 8.30 0.47 2.07
CA TRP A 98 7.83 -0.72 2.78
C TRP A 98 7.40 -1.84 1.83
N SER A 99 6.91 -1.51 0.63
CA SER A 99 6.67 -2.50 -0.43
C SER A 99 7.97 -3.20 -0.83
N ASP A 100 9.04 -2.44 -1.10
CA ASP A 100 10.35 -3.00 -1.46
C ASP A 100 10.90 -3.89 -0.34
N VAL A 101 10.79 -3.45 0.92
CA VAL A 101 11.16 -4.23 2.11
C VAL A 101 10.39 -5.55 2.17
N ALA A 102 9.07 -5.52 1.95
CA ALA A 102 8.22 -6.70 2.01
C ALA A 102 8.59 -7.72 0.91
N THR A 103 8.94 -7.24 -0.28
CA THR A 103 9.30 -8.08 -1.43
C THR A 103 10.78 -8.45 -1.53
N THR A 104 11.63 -7.93 -0.62
CA THR A 104 13.06 -8.24 -0.60
C THR A 104 13.32 -9.70 -0.21
N SER A 105 14.22 -10.34 -0.95
CA SER A 105 14.75 -11.68 -0.71
C SER A 105 16.26 -11.72 -0.99
N ASP A 106 16.90 -12.86 -0.75
CA ASP A 106 18.33 -13.04 -1.04
C ASP A 106 18.66 -12.89 -2.55
N ALA A 107 17.67 -13.07 -3.42
CA ALA A 107 17.84 -13.00 -4.87
C ALA A 107 17.57 -11.61 -5.45
N VAL A 108 16.64 -10.84 -4.86
CA VAL A 108 16.14 -9.57 -5.41
C VAL A 108 15.71 -8.61 -4.30
N GLY A 109 15.72 -7.30 -4.56
CA GLY A 109 15.24 -6.27 -3.63
C GLY A 109 16.37 -5.39 -3.10
N VAL A 110 16.30 -5.02 -1.82
CA VAL A 110 17.23 -4.07 -1.21
C VAL A 110 18.60 -4.72 -0.99
N ALA A 111 19.61 -4.25 -1.73
CA ALA A 111 20.97 -4.76 -1.62
C ALA A 111 21.56 -4.55 -0.22
N GLY A 112 22.09 -5.62 0.38
CA GLY A 112 22.69 -5.60 1.71
C GLY A 112 21.69 -5.58 2.88
N ALA A 113 20.40 -5.74 2.61
CA ALA A 113 19.40 -5.95 3.66
C ALA A 113 19.59 -7.34 4.30
N ASP A 114 19.81 -7.37 5.61
CA ASP A 114 19.72 -8.60 6.38
C ASP A 114 18.31 -8.78 6.98
N MET A 115 18.08 -9.94 7.60
CA MET A 115 16.79 -10.25 8.19
C MET A 115 16.42 -9.32 9.35
N GLU A 116 17.39 -8.89 10.16
CA GLU A 116 17.13 -7.97 11.29
C GLU A 116 16.65 -6.60 10.78
N TRP A 117 17.34 -6.05 9.78
CA TRP A 117 16.98 -4.82 9.11
C TRP A 117 15.60 -4.94 8.46
N ARG A 118 15.31 -6.05 7.76
CA ARG A 118 14.01 -6.28 7.12
C ARG A 118 12.89 -6.33 8.16
N MET A 119 13.07 -7.11 9.22
CA MET A 119 12.08 -7.26 10.28
C MET A 119 11.82 -5.93 11.00
N LYS A 120 12.84 -5.11 11.23
CA LYS A 120 12.65 -3.77 11.81
C LYS A 120 11.68 -2.92 10.97
N HIS A 121 11.90 -2.81 9.67
CA HIS A 121 11.07 -1.95 8.81
C HIS A 121 9.67 -2.55 8.57
N LEU A 122 9.52 -3.89 8.58
CA LEU A 122 8.20 -4.52 8.57
C LEU A 122 7.40 -4.21 9.84
N HIS A 123 8.04 -4.17 11.01
CA HIS A 123 7.38 -3.76 12.25
C HIS A 123 7.02 -2.27 12.26
N GLU A 124 7.86 -1.40 11.67
CA GLU A 124 7.53 0.02 11.49
C GLU A 124 6.28 0.21 10.61
N CYS A 125 6.20 -0.53 9.49
CA CYS A 125 5.03 -0.56 8.63
C CYS A 125 3.80 -1.05 9.38
N LEU A 126 3.90 -2.19 10.08
CA LEU A 126 2.80 -2.75 10.87
C LEU A 126 2.30 -1.74 11.92
N ALA A 127 3.20 -1.12 12.69
CA ALA A 127 2.84 -0.14 13.70
C ALA A 127 2.11 1.08 13.11
N ALA A 128 2.59 1.59 11.96
CA ALA A 128 1.95 2.72 11.27
C ALA A 128 0.54 2.37 10.80
N PHE A 129 0.35 1.22 10.15
CA PHE A 129 -0.96 0.78 9.69
C PHE A 129 -1.90 0.41 10.84
N THR A 130 -1.39 -0.13 11.94
CA THR A 130 -2.17 -0.37 13.16
C THR A 130 -2.69 0.92 13.77
N GLN A 131 -1.85 1.96 13.85
CA GLN A 131 -2.28 3.26 14.34
C GLN A 131 -3.35 3.88 13.43
N LEU A 132 -3.16 3.82 12.10
CA LEU A 132 -4.15 4.28 11.13
C LEU A 132 -5.47 3.51 11.26
N TRP A 133 -5.41 2.19 11.42
CA TRP A 133 -6.59 1.36 11.64
C TRP A 133 -7.40 1.81 12.85
N GLN A 134 -6.75 1.96 14.01
CA GLN A 134 -7.40 2.40 15.25
C GLN A 134 -8.00 3.79 15.10
N GLN A 135 -7.30 4.71 14.43
CA GLN A 135 -7.81 6.05 14.14
C GLN A 135 -9.06 5.98 13.26
N ARG A 136 -9.00 5.26 12.13
CA ARG A 136 -10.12 5.17 11.18
C ARG A 136 -11.32 4.45 11.78
N ALA A 137 -11.12 3.44 12.63
CA ALA A 137 -12.19 2.78 13.36
C ALA A 137 -12.96 3.72 14.32
N ALA A 138 -12.31 4.79 14.79
CA ALA A 138 -12.90 5.79 15.68
C ALA A 138 -13.49 7.01 14.93
N GLU A 139 -13.23 7.14 13.63
CA GLU A 139 -13.73 8.22 12.77
C GLU A 139 -14.97 7.77 11.97
N PRO A 140 -15.78 8.70 11.44
CA PRO A 140 -16.85 8.33 10.52
C PRO A 140 -16.31 7.56 9.30
N ARG A 141 -17.03 6.50 8.90
CA ARG A 141 -16.67 5.66 7.77
C ARG A 141 -16.45 6.47 6.48
N LYS A 142 -15.24 6.36 5.93
CA LYS A 142 -14.86 6.82 4.59
C LYS A 142 -14.76 5.62 3.62
N PHE A 143 -14.45 5.91 2.37
CA PHE A 143 -14.34 4.93 1.29
C PHE A 143 -12.88 4.58 0.92
N ASP A 144 -11.91 4.91 1.77
CA ASP A 144 -10.56 4.34 1.67
C ASP A 144 -10.52 2.90 2.20
N PHE A 145 -9.48 2.14 1.84
CA PHE A 145 -9.36 0.73 2.22
C PHE A 145 -9.34 0.51 3.74
N ILE A 146 -8.64 1.36 4.50
CA ILE A 146 -8.50 1.18 5.95
C ILE A 146 -9.84 1.42 6.62
N SER A 147 -10.53 2.52 6.27
CA SER A 147 -11.85 2.83 6.79
C SER A 147 -12.87 1.75 6.47
N LEU A 148 -12.90 1.23 5.25
CA LEU A 148 -13.86 0.18 4.88
C LEU A 148 -13.63 -1.11 5.67
N LEU A 149 -12.37 -1.55 5.79
CA LEU A 149 -12.02 -2.76 6.54
C LEU A 149 -12.26 -2.60 8.05
N ALA A 150 -11.95 -1.44 8.62
CA ALA A 150 -12.14 -1.15 10.04
C ALA A 150 -13.63 -1.07 10.45
N HIS A 151 -14.53 -0.79 9.51
CA HIS A 151 -15.97 -0.64 9.76
C HIS A 151 -16.81 -1.86 9.35
N ASP A 152 -16.25 -2.82 8.61
CA ASP A 152 -16.97 -4.03 8.22
C ASP A 152 -17.00 -5.04 9.39
N PRO A 153 -18.17 -5.59 9.77
CA PRO A 153 -18.29 -6.51 10.91
C PRO A 153 -17.39 -7.74 10.85
N GLU A 154 -17.01 -8.19 9.64
CA GLU A 154 -16.23 -9.42 9.43
C GLU A 154 -14.72 -9.14 9.39
N THR A 155 -14.29 -7.87 9.27
CA THR A 155 -12.87 -7.50 9.18
C THR A 155 -12.39 -6.52 10.24
N LYS A 156 -13.29 -5.87 11.00
CA LYS A 156 -12.95 -4.84 12.01
C LYS A 156 -11.95 -5.28 13.09
N ASP A 157 -11.86 -6.59 13.36
CA ASP A 157 -11.03 -7.18 14.41
C ASP A 157 -9.72 -7.82 13.85
N MET A 158 -9.31 -7.43 12.63
CA MET A 158 -8.07 -7.92 12.00
C MET A 158 -6.77 -7.37 12.62
N VAL A 159 -6.86 -6.29 13.39
CA VAL A 159 -5.74 -5.53 13.95
C VAL A 159 -5.94 -5.31 15.44
#